data_AF-D8Q2V8-F1
#
_entry.id   AF-D8Q2V8-F1
#
_cell.length_a   1.000
_cell.length_b   1.000
_cell.length_c   1.000
_cell.angle_alpha   90.00
_cell.angle_beta   90.00
_cell.angle_gamma   90.00
#
_symmetry.space_group_name_H-M   'P 1'
#
loop_
_entity.id
_entity.type
_entity.pdbx_description
1 polymer ?
#
loop_
_entity_poly.entity_id
_entity_poly.type
_entity_poly.pdbx_seq_one_letter_code
_entity_poly.pdbx_strand_id
1 'polypeptide(L)'
;MQPALFGDERRRQINLGGASGAYSQSALLNQAKARRQERHALKQKQESAVKIQAWWRGVREAQYVRRDMRQALDRDITSLNALRCLVLVGQDEEALGKWSQSLDSAGAGAVFAPARDGSAASWLVLIRKASLMLCQSLSRNFQSPYAIHHVNILSTLLSPDAGRCALGLDGSQAATEISRYLVEHDYQQYLAQALRQVSLERKTQYAALPTLVQLLIAPFSLWQPATPTFDRAFLGFFTRILTIPLLPNRLPLESLARLSSSLPYSSLPALASHLPDLIALDMDSKVHLIANLVTFTAPRYAALPTTALATYLRILTALINTLPINALDPPSAQKAPKANVTPWRHDDSDDSDSDEPATQVTVVSTFAPPPQLPDVDNRTAKRLQTLQDGKHLASLLAATKAHSGARSWLVTYLLALTTVWPATREHVLSTILAHTGGTLVRELYRGYVRGSPLGREGSPGAVLDPAHAEAWPPLLLLADLYTQALLTMGDDEFFGAGRNPLTLDEVASFGRQLLVIAYTLYTREDQGGMVRADGSVLRCSYDGAREKITRCLTAIHARE
;
A
#
# COMPACT_ATOMS: atom_id res chain seq x y z
N MET A 1 66.23 56.17 22.90
CA MET A 1 64.93 56.60 23.44
C MET A 1 64.26 55.41 24.10
N GLN A 2 64.25 55.41 25.42
CA GLN A 2 63.59 54.42 26.29
C GLN A 2 62.09 54.78 26.43
N PRO A 3 61.18 53.81 26.58
CA PRO A 3 59.94 54.04 27.31
C PRO A 3 60.02 53.43 28.71
N ALA A 4 59.59 54.26 29.67
CA ALA A 4 59.57 54.04 31.10
C ALA A 4 58.76 52.79 31.48
N LEU A 5 59.41 51.88 32.21
CA LEU A 5 58.86 50.64 32.73
C LEU A 5 58.68 50.71 34.26
N PHE A 6 58.26 51.85 34.81
CA PHE A 6 57.90 51.97 36.23
C PHE A 6 56.85 53.07 36.38
N GLY A 7 55.59 52.68 36.61
CA GLY A 7 54.48 53.60 36.82
C GLY A 7 53.41 52.95 37.68
N ASP A 8 53.37 53.39 38.94
CA ASP A 8 52.33 53.17 39.95
C ASP A 8 52.08 51.75 40.48
N GLU A 9 53.02 51.29 41.31
CA GLU A 9 52.69 50.44 42.45
C GLU A 9 51.67 51.15 43.35
N ARG A 10 50.38 50.89 43.11
CA ARG A 10 49.31 51.17 44.08
C ARG A 10 49.55 50.34 45.35
N ARG A 11 50.32 50.91 46.27
CA ARG A 11 50.44 50.44 47.66
C ARG A 11 49.03 50.31 48.23
N ARG A 12 48.58 49.08 48.44
CA ARG A 12 47.35 48.79 49.19
C ARG A 12 47.57 49.30 50.61
N GLN A 13 46.83 50.35 51.00
CA GLN A 13 46.67 50.69 52.41
C GLN A 13 45.95 49.53 53.11
N ILE A 14 46.72 48.67 53.77
CA ILE A 14 46.19 47.64 54.64
C ILE A 14 45.94 48.31 56.00
N ASN A 15 44.71 48.75 56.21
CA ASN A 15 44.26 49.15 57.54
C ASN A 15 44.17 47.90 58.42
N LEU A 16 45.08 47.78 59.38
CA LEU A 16 45.11 46.75 60.42
C LEU A 16 44.36 47.17 61.71
N GLY A 17 43.67 48.31 61.68
CA GLY A 17 42.82 48.77 62.78
C GLY A 17 41.48 48.03 62.80
N GLY A 18 41.35 47.06 63.71
CA GLY A 18 40.10 46.33 63.95
C GLY A 18 39.00 47.22 64.52
N ALA A 19 38.22 47.84 63.64
CA ALA A 19 36.86 48.29 63.98
C ALA A 19 35.93 47.07 63.85
N SER A 20 35.88 46.26 64.89
CA SER A 20 34.98 45.13 65.05
C SER A 20 33.54 45.60 65.23
N GLY A 21 32.89 46.00 64.13
CA GLY A 21 31.44 45.87 64.03
C GLY A 21 31.13 44.37 64.04
N ALA A 22 30.47 43.89 65.09
CA ALA A 22 30.09 42.49 65.26
C ALA A 22 29.07 42.07 64.20
N TYR A 23 29.52 41.86 62.95
CA TYR A 23 28.79 41.09 61.97
C TYR A 23 28.67 39.69 62.55
N SER A 24 27.43 39.27 62.82
CA SER A 24 27.16 37.90 63.25
C SER A 24 27.82 36.93 62.27
N GLN A 25 28.37 35.84 62.78
CA GLN A 25 29.02 34.80 61.98
C GLN A 25 28.14 34.35 60.79
N SER A 26 26.81 34.37 60.97
CA SER A 26 25.82 34.11 59.93
C SER A 26 25.83 35.16 58.80
N ALA A 27 26.00 36.46 59.10
CA ALA A 27 26.08 37.51 58.09
C ALA A 27 27.33 37.37 57.20
N LEU A 28 28.48 37.02 57.78
CA LEU A 28 29.72 36.74 57.02
C LEU A 28 29.58 35.52 56.11
N LEU A 29 28.96 34.44 56.61
CA LEU A 29 28.69 33.24 55.80
C LEU A 29 27.74 33.53 54.64
N ASN A 30 26.68 34.31 54.89
CA ASN A 30 25.73 34.72 53.86
C ASN A 30 26.39 35.60 52.79
N GLN A 31 27.24 36.55 53.19
CA GLN A 31 27.99 37.38 52.25
C GLN A 31 28.97 36.55 51.40
N ALA A 32 29.65 35.57 51.99
CA ALA A 32 30.53 34.66 51.27
C ALA A 32 29.75 33.78 50.28
N LYS A 33 28.56 33.29 50.65
CA LYS A 33 27.67 32.52 49.79
C LYS A 33 27.17 33.36 48.61
N ALA A 34 26.73 34.60 48.86
CA ALA A 34 26.30 35.53 47.81
C ALA A 34 27.43 35.79 46.79
N ARG A 35 28.65 36.12 47.25
CA ARG A 35 29.81 36.31 46.35
C ARG A 35 30.20 35.05 45.58
N ARG A 36 29.98 33.85 46.13
CA ARG A 36 30.18 32.59 45.40
C ARG A 36 29.13 32.41 44.32
N GLN A 37 27.86 32.67 44.63
CA GLN A 37 26.77 32.61 43.66
C GLN A 37 26.96 33.64 42.54
N GLU A 38 27.35 34.87 42.85
CA GLU A 38 27.68 35.90 41.85
C GLU A 38 28.80 35.45 40.93
N ARG A 39 29.92 34.94 41.47
CA ARG A 39 31.02 34.41 40.65
C ARG A 39 30.59 33.23 39.80
N HIS A 40 29.77 32.33 40.34
CA HIS A 40 29.23 31.21 39.59
C HIS A 40 28.33 31.67 38.45
N ALA A 41 27.44 32.64 38.72
CA ALA A 41 26.58 33.24 37.71
C ALA A 41 27.38 33.97 36.63
N LEU A 42 28.43 34.70 37.00
CA LEU A 42 29.32 35.40 36.08
C LEU A 42 30.12 34.40 35.21
N LYS A 43 30.64 33.33 35.82
CA LYS A 43 31.31 32.22 35.13
C LYS A 43 30.36 31.54 34.14
N GLN A 44 29.14 31.22 34.56
CA GLN A 44 28.12 30.61 33.71
C GLN A 44 27.73 31.52 32.53
N LYS A 45 27.62 32.83 32.77
CA LYS A 45 27.38 33.83 31.70
C LYS A 45 28.55 33.86 30.72
N GLN A 46 29.80 33.86 31.20
CA GLN A 46 30.98 33.83 30.36
C GLN A 46 31.07 32.55 29.53
N GLU A 47 30.87 31.38 30.14
CA GLU A 47 30.86 30.09 29.44
C GLU A 47 29.76 30.04 28.37
N SER A 48 28.56 30.55 28.68
CA SER A 48 27.46 30.63 27.72
C SER A 48 27.79 31.59 26.57
N ALA A 49 28.38 32.75 26.86
CA ALA A 49 28.82 33.70 25.84
C ALA A 49 29.89 33.10 24.92
N VAL A 50 30.86 32.37 25.46
CA VAL A 50 31.90 31.68 24.66
C VAL A 50 31.27 30.61 23.76
N LYS A 51 30.30 29.83 24.26
CA LYS A 51 29.56 28.85 23.43
C LYS A 51 28.81 29.51 22.29
N ILE A 52 28.10 30.61 22.56
CA ILE A 52 27.36 31.36 21.53
C ILE A 52 28.32 31.95 20.50
N GLN A 53 29.44 32.53 20.93
CA GLN A 53 30.45 33.10 20.03
C GLN A 53 31.12 32.03 19.16
N ALA A 54 31.47 30.89 19.74
CA ALA A 54 32.06 29.76 19.01
C ALA A 54 31.08 29.22 17.96
N TRP A 55 29.81 29.03 18.35
CA TRP A 55 28.75 28.64 17.42
C TRP A 55 28.58 29.67 16.29
N TRP A 56 28.49 30.97 16.61
CA TRP A 56 28.33 32.02 15.61
C TRP A 56 29.51 32.08 14.62
N ARG A 57 30.76 31.99 15.12
CA ARG A 57 31.95 31.93 14.26
C ARG A 57 31.93 30.69 13.36
N GLY A 58 31.54 29.53 13.91
CA GLY A 58 31.40 28.30 13.14
C GLY A 58 30.34 28.41 12.04
N VAL A 59 29.16 28.98 12.34
CA VAL A 59 28.11 29.21 11.35
C VAL A 59 28.56 30.19 10.27
N ARG A 60 29.23 31.28 10.67
CA ARG A 60 29.75 32.29 9.72
C ARG A 60 30.82 31.70 8.80
N GLU A 61 31.76 30.94 9.34
CA GLU A 61 32.80 30.28 8.55
C GLU A 61 32.19 29.25 7.58
N ALA A 62 31.23 28.44 8.05
CA ALA A 62 30.52 27.51 7.19
C ALA A 62 29.76 28.22 6.05
N GLN A 63 29.21 29.41 6.29
CA GLN A 63 28.57 30.22 5.25
C GLN A 63 29.58 30.74 4.21
N TYR A 64 30.75 31.20 4.65
CA TYR A 64 31.83 31.61 3.74
C TYR A 64 32.30 30.44 2.88
N VAL A 65 32.61 29.30 3.50
CA VAL A 65 33.04 28.08 2.79
C VAL A 65 31.97 27.63 1.78
N ARG A 66 30.69 27.66 2.13
CA ARG A 66 29.60 27.34 1.18
C ARG A 66 29.52 28.33 0.01
N ARG A 67 29.73 29.62 0.26
CA ARG A 67 29.77 30.63 -0.80
C ARG A 67 30.96 30.40 -1.73
N ASP A 68 32.12 30.07 -1.20
CA ASP A 68 33.32 29.77 -1.99
C ASP A 68 33.12 28.49 -2.81
N MET A 69 32.52 27.44 -2.23
CA MET A 69 32.14 26.23 -2.96
C MET A 69 31.14 26.50 -4.08
N ARG A 70 30.15 27.39 -3.88
CA ARG A 70 29.23 27.82 -4.94
C ARG A 70 29.95 28.55 -6.06
N GLN A 71 30.87 29.45 -5.72
CA GLN A 71 31.68 30.15 -6.73
C GLN A 71 32.58 29.18 -7.50
N ALA A 72 33.11 28.15 -6.83
CA ALA A 72 33.89 27.10 -7.48
C ALA A 72 33.01 26.24 -8.42
N LEU A 73 31.78 25.93 -8.00
CA LEU A 73 30.78 25.23 -8.82
C LEU A 73 30.44 26.04 -10.08
N ASP A 74 30.19 27.34 -9.95
CA ASP A 74 29.80 28.21 -11.07
C ASP A 74 30.91 28.37 -12.13
N ARG A 75 32.18 28.19 -11.74
CA ARG A 75 33.32 28.31 -12.67
C ARG A 75 33.46 27.10 -13.59
N ASP A 76 33.15 25.90 -13.10
CA ASP A 76 33.37 24.65 -13.83
C ASP A 76 32.34 23.59 -13.42
N ILE A 77 31.11 23.82 -13.88
CA ILE A 77 29.91 23.13 -13.37
C ILE A 77 29.84 21.63 -13.72
N THR A 78 30.50 21.18 -14.78
CA THR A 78 30.45 19.78 -15.21
C THR A 78 31.58 18.92 -14.64
N SER A 79 32.55 19.53 -13.96
CA SER A 79 33.71 18.83 -13.40
C SER A 79 33.39 17.93 -12.20
N LEU A 80 34.31 17.02 -11.90
CA LEU A 80 34.27 16.24 -10.65
C LEU A 80 34.33 17.15 -9.41
N ASN A 81 35.03 18.28 -9.50
CA ASN A 81 35.17 19.21 -8.39
C ASN A 81 33.87 19.98 -8.14
N ALA A 82 33.16 20.34 -9.20
CA ALA A 82 31.78 20.82 -9.11
C ALA A 82 30.86 19.82 -8.41
N LEU A 83 30.92 18.55 -8.81
CA LEU A 83 30.11 17.51 -8.17
C LEU A 83 30.42 17.36 -6.67
N ARG A 84 31.69 17.46 -6.25
CA ARG A 84 32.08 17.52 -4.83
C ARG A 84 31.48 18.73 -4.13
N CYS A 85 31.62 19.92 -4.72
CA CYS A 85 31.06 21.15 -4.18
C CYS A 85 29.54 21.05 -4.02
N LEU A 86 28.85 20.52 -5.03
CA LEU A 86 27.40 20.32 -5.03
C LEU A 86 26.95 19.43 -3.86
N VAL A 87 27.58 18.26 -3.70
CA VAL A 87 27.23 17.31 -2.63
C VAL A 87 27.53 17.91 -1.23
N LEU A 88 28.61 18.69 -1.10
CA LEU A 88 28.99 19.32 0.18
C LEU A 88 28.15 20.55 0.54
N VAL A 89 27.76 21.35 -0.45
CA VAL A 89 26.82 22.47 -0.26
C VAL A 89 25.45 21.95 0.18
N GLY A 90 25.05 20.79 -0.33
CA GLY A 90 23.84 20.09 0.08
C GLY A 90 22.60 20.61 -0.61
N GLN A 91 21.55 20.93 0.16
CA GLN A 91 20.22 21.29 -0.37
C GLN A 91 20.18 22.72 -0.94
N ASP A 92 20.80 22.89 -2.10
CA ASP A 92 20.75 24.10 -2.89
C ASP A 92 20.12 23.80 -4.26
N GLU A 93 18.81 24.08 -4.37
CA GLU A 93 18.00 23.76 -5.55
C GLU A 93 18.45 24.54 -6.80
N GLU A 94 18.99 25.74 -6.64
CA GLU A 94 19.46 26.55 -7.77
C GLU A 94 20.77 25.98 -8.31
N ALA A 95 21.71 25.66 -7.41
CA ALA A 95 22.99 25.03 -7.77
C ALA A 95 22.76 23.66 -8.44
N LEU A 96 21.89 22.82 -7.86
CA LEU A 96 21.50 21.52 -8.42
C LEU A 96 20.79 21.67 -9.77
N GLY A 97 19.93 22.68 -9.89
CA GLY A 97 19.24 23.08 -11.11
C GLY A 97 20.20 23.37 -12.25
N LYS A 98 21.09 24.35 -12.05
CA LYS A 98 22.13 24.75 -13.03
C LYS A 98 23.02 23.58 -13.40
N TRP A 99 23.44 22.78 -12.42
CA TRP A 99 24.27 21.59 -12.65
C TRP A 99 23.59 20.58 -13.57
N SER A 100 22.35 20.20 -13.24
CA SER A 100 21.60 19.22 -14.04
C SER A 100 21.29 19.74 -15.44
N GLN A 101 20.94 21.03 -15.57
CA GLN A 101 20.67 21.67 -16.85
C GLN A 101 21.91 21.70 -17.75
N SER A 102 23.07 22.03 -17.18
CA SER A 102 24.34 22.06 -17.91
C SER A 102 24.73 20.67 -18.40
N LEU A 103 24.61 19.64 -17.55
CA LEU A 103 24.89 18.26 -17.95
C LEU A 103 23.90 17.73 -18.99
N ASP A 104 22.61 18.00 -18.84
CA ASP A 104 21.58 17.55 -19.78
C ASP A 104 21.81 18.19 -21.16
N SER A 105 22.15 19.49 -21.18
CA SER A 105 22.49 20.21 -22.42
C SER A 105 23.76 19.70 -23.09
N ALA A 106 24.74 19.23 -22.30
CA ALA A 106 25.98 18.64 -22.82
C ALA A 106 25.81 17.18 -23.28
N GLY A 107 24.67 16.55 -22.96
CA GLY A 107 24.31 15.20 -23.37
C GLY A 107 24.87 14.08 -22.48
N ALA A 108 24.43 12.85 -22.75
CA ALA A 108 24.70 11.68 -21.91
C ALA A 108 26.19 11.41 -21.64
N GLY A 109 27.07 11.69 -22.62
CA GLY A 109 28.51 11.51 -22.45
C GLY A 109 29.13 12.38 -21.35
N ALA A 110 28.60 13.59 -21.13
CA ALA A 110 29.10 14.52 -20.12
C ALA A 110 28.85 14.02 -18.70
N VAL A 111 27.73 13.31 -18.47
CA VAL A 111 27.35 12.74 -17.18
C VAL A 111 28.40 11.73 -16.68
N PHE A 112 28.99 10.97 -17.60
CA PHE A 112 29.96 9.92 -17.32
C PHE A 112 31.42 10.37 -17.51
N ALA A 113 31.67 11.56 -18.08
CA ALA A 113 33.02 12.03 -18.38
C ALA A 113 33.98 11.96 -17.18
N PRO A 114 33.60 12.37 -15.94
CA PRO A 114 34.51 12.32 -14.80
C PRO A 114 34.93 10.91 -14.37
N ALA A 115 34.20 9.88 -14.78
CA ALA A 115 34.55 8.49 -14.48
C ALA A 115 35.70 7.99 -15.36
N ARG A 116 35.91 8.59 -16.54
CA ARG A 116 36.96 8.18 -17.49
C ARG A 116 38.37 8.60 -17.06
N ASP A 117 38.48 9.69 -16.30
CA ASP A 117 39.75 10.32 -15.95
C ASP A 117 40.44 9.68 -14.73
N GLY A 118 40.36 8.35 -14.60
CA GLY A 118 40.94 7.60 -13.46
C GLY A 118 40.27 7.86 -12.10
N SER A 119 39.19 8.64 -12.06
CA SER A 119 38.48 9.04 -10.84
C SER A 119 37.14 8.32 -10.64
N ALA A 120 36.94 7.16 -11.30
CA ALA A 120 35.68 6.41 -11.33
C ALA A 120 35.08 6.14 -9.93
N ALA A 121 35.89 5.71 -8.97
CA ALA A 121 35.42 5.42 -7.61
C ALA A 121 34.89 6.68 -6.89
N SER A 122 35.63 7.80 -6.98
CA SER A 122 35.20 9.08 -6.39
C SER A 122 33.94 9.59 -7.09
N TRP A 123 33.86 9.48 -8.42
CA TRP A 123 32.67 9.86 -9.18
C TRP A 123 31.46 9.03 -8.75
N LEU A 124 31.60 7.71 -8.62
CA LEU A 124 30.49 6.82 -8.29
C LEU A 124 29.88 7.13 -6.91
N VAL A 125 30.71 7.42 -5.90
CA VAL A 125 30.23 7.81 -4.57
C VAL A 125 29.44 9.13 -4.64
N LEU A 126 29.98 10.12 -5.35
CA LEU A 126 29.37 11.44 -5.44
C LEU A 126 28.09 11.43 -6.30
N ILE A 127 28.09 10.71 -7.42
CA ILE A 127 26.94 10.68 -8.32
C ILE A 127 25.75 9.95 -7.67
N ARG A 128 25.97 8.90 -6.87
CA ARG A 128 24.93 8.28 -6.04
C ARG A 128 24.23 9.30 -5.12
N LYS A 129 25.02 10.14 -4.45
CA LYS A 129 24.50 11.20 -3.57
C LYS A 129 23.78 12.27 -4.37
N ALA A 130 24.32 12.71 -5.50
CA ALA A 130 23.68 13.69 -6.37
C ALA A 130 22.37 13.15 -6.97
N SER A 131 22.30 11.89 -7.39
CA SER A 131 21.07 11.23 -7.85
C SER A 131 19.99 11.23 -6.77
N LEU A 132 20.37 10.99 -5.50
CA LEU A 132 19.43 11.09 -4.38
C LEU A 132 18.93 12.52 -4.18
N MET A 133 19.81 13.52 -4.28
CA MET A 133 19.44 14.94 -4.22
C MET A 133 18.46 15.31 -5.36
N LEU A 134 18.68 14.80 -6.58
CA LEU A 134 17.75 14.98 -7.71
C LEU A 134 16.37 14.38 -7.41
N CYS A 135 16.31 13.17 -6.84
CA CYS A 135 15.04 12.55 -6.43
C CYS A 135 14.33 13.39 -5.34
N GLN A 136 15.08 13.88 -4.36
CA GLN A 136 14.57 14.75 -3.30
C GLN A 136 14.03 16.07 -3.86
N SER A 137 14.76 16.71 -4.78
CA SER A 137 14.31 17.93 -5.46
C SER A 137 12.99 17.71 -6.20
N LEU A 138 12.91 16.65 -7.01
CA LEU A 138 11.68 16.26 -7.72
C LEU A 138 10.51 16.00 -6.77
N SER A 139 10.77 15.39 -5.62
CA SER A 139 9.75 15.12 -4.60
C SER A 139 9.25 16.37 -3.87
N ARG A 140 10.01 17.46 -3.89
CA ARG A 140 9.63 18.74 -3.24
C ARG A 140 8.89 19.66 -4.20
N ASN A 141 9.38 19.75 -5.44
CA ASN A 141 8.82 20.63 -6.45
C ASN A 141 8.98 20.05 -7.85
N PHE A 142 8.04 19.20 -8.25
CA PHE A 142 8.01 18.62 -9.60
C PHE A 142 7.69 19.66 -10.69
N GLN A 143 7.23 20.86 -10.30
CA GLN A 143 6.90 21.95 -11.22
C GLN A 143 8.08 22.91 -11.46
N SER A 144 9.23 22.64 -10.82
CA SER A 144 10.46 23.40 -11.03
C SER A 144 10.86 23.40 -12.51
N PRO A 145 11.41 24.52 -13.04
CA PRO A 145 11.95 24.55 -14.40
C PRO A 145 13.08 23.53 -14.61
N TYR A 146 13.74 23.08 -13.55
CA TYR A 146 14.82 22.10 -13.60
C TYR A 146 14.34 20.64 -13.56
N ALA A 147 13.03 20.39 -13.32
CA ALA A 147 12.51 19.04 -13.13
C ALA A 147 12.77 18.12 -14.34
N ILE A 148 12.68 18.65 -15.57
CA ILE A 148 12.99 17.89 -16.79
C ILE A 148 14.45 17.46 -16.84
N HIS A 149 15.36 18.37 -16.52
CA HIS A 149 16.79 18.07 -16.50
C HIS A 149 17.11 17.04 -15.41
N HIS A 150 16.48 17.14 -14.23
CA HIS A 150 16.64 16.16 -13.17
C HIS A 150 16.22 14.74 -13.61
N VAL A 151 15.04 14.59 -14.22
CA VAL A 151 14.57 13.27 -14.69
C VAL A 151 15.40 12.73 -15.85
N ASN A 152 15.91 13.59 -16.75
CA ASN A 152 16.75 13.17 -17.87
C ASN A 152 18.12 12.66 -17.40
N ILE A 153 18.74 13.35 -16.44
CA ILE A 153 19.99 12.91 -15.82
C ILE A 153 19.79 11.58 -15.07
N LEU A 154 18.72 11.47 -14.27
CA LEU A 154 18.39 10.21 -13.60
C LEU A 154 18.15 9.08 -14.61
N SER A 155 17.45 9.35 -15.72
CA SER A 155 17.17 8.34 -16.75
C SER A 155 18.44 7.86 -17.43
N THR A 156 19.37 8.79 -17.70
CA THR A 156 20.70 8.48 -18.26
C THR A 156 21.53 7.66 -17.28
N LEU A 157 21.57 8.03 -16.00
CA LEU A 157 22.34 7.33 -14.96
C LEU A 157 21.79 5.93 -14.66
N LEU A 158 20.47 5.73 -14.78
CA LEU A 158 19.81 4.45 -14.55
C LEU A 158 19.65 3.61 -15.82
N SER A 159 20.13 4.09 -16.97
CA SER A 159 20.11 3.36 -18.23
C SER A 159 21.39 2.52 -18.38
N PRO A 160 21.31 1.17 -18.41
CA PRO A 160 22.48 0.31 -18.66
C PRO A 160 23.15 0.61 -19.99
N ASP A 161 22.37 0.93 -21.03
CA ASP A 161 22.86 1.16 -22.39
C ASP A 161 23.67 2.46 -22.47
N ALA A 162 23.13 3.57 -21.96
CA ALA A 162 23.85 4.83 -21.82
C ALA A 162 25.17 4.66 -21.04
N GLY A 163 25.13 3.96 -19.89
CA GLY A 163 26.33 3.63 -19.13
C GLY A 163 27.32 2.80 -19.94
N ARG A 164 26.84 1.77 -20.66
CA ARG A 164 27.68 0.89 -21.49
C ARG A 164 28.32 1.63 -22.66
N CYS A 165 27.58 2.49 -23.34
CA CYS A 165 28.12 3.35 -24.40
C CYS A 165 29.20 4.30 -23.87
N ALA A 166 29.07 4.76 -22.62
CA ALA A 166 30.00 5.73 -22.06
C ALA A 166 31.25 5.11 -21.39
N LEU A 167 31.09 4.00 -20.67
CA LEU A 167 32.13 3.42 -19.80
C LEU A 167 32.34 1.91 -20.01
N GLY A 168 31.70 1.30 -21.03
CA GLY A 168 31.78 -0.15 -21.24
C GLY A 168 31.05 -0.95 -20.16
N LEU A 169 31.57 -2.13 -19.79
CA LEU A 169 30.91 -3.00 -18.81
C LEU A 169 30.74 -2.30 -17.44
N ASP A 170 31.74 -1.53 -17.02
CA ASP A 170 31.73 -0.77 -15.76
C ASP A 170 30.57 0.23 -15.70
N GLY A 171 30.14 0.76 -16.83
CA GLY A 171 28.99 1.67 -16.92
C GLY A 171 27.66 1.00 -16.58
N SER A 172 27.45 -0.24 -17.03
CA SER A 172 26.26 -1.01 -16.67
C SER A 172 26.24 -1.39 -15.18
N GLN A 173 27.41 -1.68 -14.61
CA GLN A 173 27.56 -1.90 -13.18
C GLN A 173 27.29 -0.61 -12.39
N ALA A 174 27.80 0.54 -12.85
CA ALA A 174 27.53 1.84 -12.23
C ALA A 174 26.03 2.15 -12.17
N ALA A 175 25.27 1.92 -13.25
CA ALA A 175 23.81 2.10 -13.25
C ALA A 175 23.11 1.23 -12.19
N THR A 176 23.53 -0.04 -12.08
CA THR A 176 23.02 -1.00 -11.08
C THR A 176 23.33 -0.54 -9.65
N GLU A 177 24.55 -0.08 -9.41
CA GLU A 177 25.02 0.44 -8.14
C GLU A 177 24.31 1.73 -7.71
N ILE A 178 24.09 2.65 -8.66
CA ILE A 178 23.35 3.89 -8.42
C ILE A 178 21.89 3.56 -8.08
N SER A 179 21.25 2.70 -8.87
CA SER A 179 19.89 2.25 -8.61
C SER A 179 19.74 1.59 -7.24
N ARG A 180 20.70 0.73 -6.86
CA ARG A 180 20.69 0.06 -5.55
C ARG A 180 20.73 1.09 -4.43
N TYR A 181 21.67 2.03 -4.53
CA TYR A 181 21.80 3.11 -3.55
C TYR A 181 20.50 3.91 -3.43
N LEU A 182 19.84 4.25 -4.55
CA LEU A 182 18.57 4.98 -4.53
C LEU A 182 17.45 4.17 -3.84
N VAL A 183 17.30 2.88 -4.19
CA VAL A 183 16.25 2.01 -3.61
C VAL A 183 16.45 1.79 -2.11
N GLU A 184 17.70 1.73 -1.64
CA GLU A 184 18.03 1.70 -0.20
C GLU A 184 17.67 3.01 0.53
N HIS A 185 17.48 4.11 -0.21
CA HIS A 185 17.16 5.43 0.32
C HIS A 185 15.80 5.93 -0.17
N ASP A 186 14.77 5.07 -0.19
CA ASP A 186 13.37 5.42 -0.45
C ASP A 186 13.07 6.01 -1.84
N TYR A 187 13.78 5.56 -2.88
CA TYR A 187 13.56 5.98 -4.28
C TYR A 187 12.07 6.05 -4.68
N GLN A 188 11.31 4.98 -4.43
CA GLN A 188 9.89 4.90 -4.80
C GLN A 188 9.04 5.94 -4.05
N GLN A 189 9.41 6.32 -2.83
CA GLN A 189 8.71 7.34 -2.07
C GLN A 189 8.89 8.72 -2.69
N TYR A 190 10.11 9.07 -3.10
CA TYR A 190 10.38 10.34 -3.78
C TYR A 190 9.64 10.45 -5.12
N LEU A 191 9.67 9.38 -5.93
CA LEU A 191 8.91 9.35 -7.18
C LEU A 191 7.39 9.41 -6.95
N ALA A 192 6.89 8.73 -5.93
CA ALA A 192 5.47 8.79 -5.55
C ALA A 192 5.04 10.21 -5.18
N GLN A 193 5.86 10.91 -4.41
CA GLN A 193 5.59 12.29 -3.98
C GLN A 193 5.64 13.26 -5.16
N ALA A 194 6.57 13.09 -6.10
CA ALA A 194 6.61 13.85 -7.34
C ALA A 194 5.33 13.64 -8.17
N LEU A 195 4.88 12.39 -8.34
CA LEU A 195 3.63 12.07 -9.04
C LEU A 195 2.38 12.64 -8.37
N ARG A 196 2.33 12.68 -7.03
CA ARG A 196 1.20 13.27 -6.29
C ARG A 196 1.02 14.77 -6.56
N GLN A 197 2.10 15.49 -6.90
CA GLN A 197 2.06 16.91 -7.25
C GLN A 197 1.53 17.18 -8.68
N VAL A 198 1.45 16.16 -9.53
CA VAL A 198 0.90 16.29 -10.89
C VAL A 198 -0.60 16.55 -10.81
N SER A 199 -1.04 17.73 -11.26
CA SER A 199 -2.46 18.05 -11.30
C SER A 199 -3.21 17.19 -12.35
N LEU A 200 -4.44 16.81 -12.04
CA LEU A 200 -5.28 16.00 -12.92
C LEU A 200 -5.64 16.73 -14.24
N GLU A 201 -5.73 18.06 -14.18
CA GLU A 201 -6.13 18.91 -15.30
C GLU A 201 -4.98 19.26 -16.25
N ARG A 202 -3.75 19.42 -15.71
CA ARG A 202 -2.59 19.92 -16.48
C ARG A 202 -1.54 18.85 -16.74
N LYS A 203 -1.91 17.57 -16.70
CA LYS A 203 -0.96 16.45 -16.86
C LYS A 203 -0.13 16.48 -18.14
N THR A 204 -0.62 17.08 -19.22
CA THR A 204 0.10 17.23 -20.50
C THR A 204 1.11 18.38 -20.49
N GLN A 205 1.02 19.31 -19.52
CA GLN A 205 1.94 20.45 -19.41
C GLN A 205 3.27 20.07 -18.77
N TYR A 206 3.33 18.95 -18.03
CA TYR A 206 4.55 18.48 -17.38
C TYR A 206 5.41 17.67 -18.36
N ALA A 207 6.32 18.34 -19.05
CA ALA A 207 7.25 17.70 -20.00
C ALA A 207 8.12 16.60 -19.36
N ALA A 208 8.39 16.67 -18.05
CA ALA A 208 9.18 15.70 -17.30
C ALA A 208 8.43 14.37 -17.03
N LEU A 209 7.11 14.34 -17.18
CA LEU A 209 6.27 13.22 -16.74
C LEU A 209 6.50 11.90 -17.52
N PRO A 210 6.70 11.88 -18.85
CA PRO A 210 7.01 10.64 -19.57
C PRO A 210 8.32 9.99 -19.09
N THR A 211 9.36 10.80 -18.84
CA THR A 211 10.64 10.32 -18.31
C THR A 211 10.52 9.88 -16.85
N LEU A 212 9.72 10.59 -16.04
CA LEU A 212 9.41 10.16 -14.67
C LEU A 212 8.77 8.76 -14.65
N VAL A 213 7.87 8.47 -15.60
CA VAL A 213 7.27 7.14 -15.72
C VAL A 213 8.28 6.06 -16.13
N GLN A 214 9.26 6.39 -16.97
CA GLN A 214 10.38 5.47 -17.25
C GLN A 214 11.20 5.17 -16.00
N LEU A 215 11.43 6.18 -15.16
CA LEU A 215 12.15 6.02 -13.88
C LEU A 215 11.43 5.07 -12.91
N LEU A 216 10.09 5.07 -12.90
CA LEU A 216 9.31 4.13 -12.07
C LEU A 216 9.58 2.65 -12.40
N ILE A 217 9.85 2.35 -13.67
CA ILE A 217 10.05 0.99 -14.18
C ILE A 217 11.53 0.62 -14.35
N ALA A 218 12.45 1.60 -14.31
CA ALA A 218 13.88 1.37 -14.48
C ALA A 218 14.48 0.33 -13.51
N PRO A 219 14.10 0.27 -12.22
CA PRO A 219 14.47 -0.84 -11.34
C PRO A 219 14.21 -2.24 -11.90
N PHE A 220 13.11 -2.43 -12.62
CA PHE A 220 12.67 -3.74 -13.09
C PHE A 220 13.38 -4.19 -14.37
N SER A 221 14.00 -3.27 -15.11
CA SER A 221 14.88 -3.62 -16.24
C SER A 221 16.33 -3.84 -15.80
N LEU A 222 16.74 -3.27 -14.66
CA LEU A 222 18.09 -3.38 -14.11
C LEU A 222 18.34 -4.71 -13.39
N TRP A 223 17.34 -5.22 -12.68
CA TRP A 223 17.51 -6.39 -11.81
C TRP A 223 16.67 -7.58 -12.24
N GLN A 224 17.23 -8.76 -11.98
CA GLN A 224 16.47 -10.00 -12.11
C GLN A 224 15.46 -10.12 -10.95
N PRO A 225 14.28 -10.74 -11.18
CA PRO A 225 13.21 -10.88 -10.20
C PRO A 225 13.56 -11.61 -8.89
N ALA A 226 14.71 -12.27 -8.81
CA ALA A 226 15.14 -13.05 -7.65
C ALA A 226 16.09 -12.29 -6.70
N THR A 227 16.31 -11.00 -6.94
CA THR A 227 17.24 -10.20 -6.13
C THR A 227 16.50 -9.44 -5.01
N PRO A 228 17.07 -9.31 -3.80
CA PRO A 228 16.42 -8.60 -2.70
C PRO A 228 16.16 -7.12 -3.01
N THR A 229 16.98 -6.53 -3.88
CA THR A 229 16.80 -5.15 -4.37
C THR A 229 15.60 -5.03 -5.30
N PHE A 230 15.35 -6.03 -6.16
CA PHE A 230 14.14 -6.10 -6.96
C PHE A 230 12.91 -6.21 -6.07
N ASP A 231 12.91 -7.11 -5.09
CA ASP A 231 11.79 -7.31 -4.17
C ASP A 231 11.44 -6.03 -3.41
N ARG A 232 12.46 -5.34 -2.87
CA ARG A 232 12.27 -4.05 -2.18
C ARG A 232 11.69 -3.00 -3.12
N ALA A 233 12.21 -2.92 -4.34
CA ALA A 233 11.73 -1.95 -5.32
C ALA A 233 10.28 -2.24 -5.76
N PHE A 234 9.96 -3.52 -5.93
CA PHE A 234 8.67 -4.00 -6.36
C PHE A 234 7.61 -3.82 -5.26
N LEU A 235 7.94 -4.16 -4.00
CA LEU A 235 7.11 -3.83 -2.85
C LEU A 235 6.90 -2.32 -2.70
N GLY A 236 7.96 -1.52 -2.86
CA GLY A 236 7.89 -0.06 -2.86
C GLY A 236 6.94 0.47 -3.94
N PHE A 237 6.92 -0.15 -5.11
CA PHE A 237 6.00 0.21 -6.19
C PHE A 237 4.53 -0.04 -5.80
N PHE A 238 4.23 -1.19 -5.19
CA PHE A 238 2.86 -1.51 -4.77
C PHE A 238 2.41 -0.65 -3.58
N THR A 239 3.28 -0.41 -2.61
CA THR A 239 2.94 0.33 -1.38
C THR A 239 2.98 1.84 -1.55
N ARG A 240 3.78 2.39 -2.48
CA ARG A 240 3.96 3.84 -2.65
C ARG A 240 3.40 4.39 -3.96
N ILE A 241 3.49 3.65 -5.07
CA ILE A 241 3.08 4.12 -6.39
C ILE A 241 1.64 3.71 -6.70
N LEU A 242 1.29 2.42 -6.57
CA LEU A 242 -0.07 1.94 -6.85
C LEU A 242 -1.10 2.39 -5.81
N THR A 243 -0.67 2.96 -4.68
CA THR A 243 -1.53 3.62 -3.69
C THR A 243 -1.84 5.07 -4.03
N ILE A 244 -1.28 5.63 -5.12
CA ILE A 244 -1.55 7.03 -5.50
C ILE A 244 -3.01 7.18 -5.98
N PRO A 245 -3.78 8.11 -5.39
CA PRO A 245 -5.15 8.38 -5.82
C PRO A 245 -5.21 8.77 -7.29
N LEU A 246 -6.09 8.12 -8.04
CA LEU A 246 -6.32 8.40 -9.46
C LEU A 246 -5.06 8.33 -10.34
N LEU A 247 -4.12 7.43 -10.00
CA LEU A 247 -2.87 7.26 -10.75
C LEU A 247 -3.08 7.17 -12.28
N PRO A 248 -3.97 6.33 -12.83
CA PRO A 248 -4.19 6.29 -14.26
C PRO A 248 -4.65 7.62 -14.89
N ASN A 249 -5.35 8.46 -14.12
CA ASN A 249 -5.81 9.77 -14.60
C ASN A 249 -4.73 10.84 -14.50
N ARG A 250 -3.73 10.68 -13.62
CA ARG A 250 -2.57 11.57 -13.50
C ARG A 250 -1.57 11.42 -14.65
N LEU A 251 -1.63 10.31 -15.38
CA LEU A 251 -0.72 10.02 -16.48
C LEU A 251 -1.33 10.40 -17.85
N PRO A 252 -0.53 10.94 -18.78
CA PRO A 252 -0.85 10.97 -20.21
C PRO A 252 -1.06 9.56 -20.74
N LEU A 253 -1.86 9.41 -21.79
CA LEU A 253 -2.24 8.09 -22.31
C LEU A 253 -1.03 7.25 -22.75
N GLU A 254 -0.04 7.86 -23.40
CA GLU A 254 1.18 7.17 -23.82
C GLU A 254 1.99 6.67 -22.61
N SER A 255 2.16 7.53 -21.59
CA SER A 255 2.87 7.15 -20.36
C SER A 255 2.10 6.06 -19.59
N LEU A 256 0.77 6.11 -19.59
CA LEU A 256 -0.07 5.08 -18.99
C LEU A 256 0.09 3.73 -19.70
N ALA A 257 0.07 3.74 -21.04
CA ALA A 257 0.27 2.54 -21.85
C ALA A 257 1.65 1.95 -21.60
N ARG A 258 2.69 2.78 -21.58
CA ARG A 258 4.08 2.38 -21.26
C ARG A 258 4.19 1.78 -19.86
N LEU A 259 3.63 2.45 -18.84
CA LEU A 259 3.62 1.92 -17.49
C LEU A 259 2.95 0.54 -17.47
N SER A 260 1.73 0.43 -18.01
CA SER A 260 0.96 -0.82 -18.04
C SER A 260 1.68 -1.95 -18.78
N SER A 261 2.36 -1.68 -19.89
CA SER A 261 3.09 -2.70 -20.66
C SER A 261 4.40 -3.15 -20.02
N SER A 262 5.03 -2.29 -19.22
CA SER A 262 6.35 -2.53 -18.64
C SER A 262 6.33 -3.06 -17.21
N LEU A 263 5.14 -3.22 -16.61
CA LEU A 263 5.03 -3.85 -15.29
C LEU A 263 5.43 -5.34 -15.37
N PRO A 264 6.33 -5.82 -14.48
CA PRO A 264 6.79 -7.20 -14.49
C PRO A 264 5.74 -8.11 -13.85
N TYR A 265 4.58 -8.28 -14.50
CA TYR A 265 3.48 -9.07 -13.94
C TYR A 265 3.85 -10.55 -13.70
N SER A 266 4.78 -11.10 -14.49
CA SER A 266 5.32 -12.44 -14.26
C SER A 266 6.02 -12.58 -12.91
N SER A 267 6.51 -11.48 -12.33
CA SER A 267 7.19 -11.43 -11.05
C SER A 267 6.24 -11.19 -9.86
N LEU A 268 4.92 -11.13 -10.07
CA LEU A 268 3.94 -11.03 -8.98
C LEU A 268 4.14 -12.04 -7.83
N PRO A 269 4.57 -13.31 -8.07
CA PRO A 269 4.85 -14.26 -6.98
C PRO A 269 5.87 -13.75 -5.95
N ALA A 270 6.78 -12.85 -6.31
CA ALA A 270 7.73 -12.23 -5.39
C ALA A 270 7.06 -11.41 -4.26
N LEU A 271 5.82 -10.94 -4.49
CA LEU A 271 5.05 -10.21 -3.47
C LEU A 271 4.33 -11.12 -2.47
N ALA A 272 4.30 -12.44 -2.69
CA ALA A 272 3.56 -13.34 -1.82
C ALA A 272 4.08 -13.35 -0.37
N SER A 273 5.40 -13.20 -0.18
CA SER A 273 6.05 -13.07 1.13
C SER A 273 5.76 -11.72 1.81
N HIS A 274 5.44 -10.69 1.02
CA HIS A 274 5.18 -9.32 1.48
C HIS A 274 3.69 -8.99 1.62
N LEU A 275 2.82 -10.00 1.54
CA LEU A 275 1.39 -9.84 1.74
C LEU A 275 1.03 -9.16 3.09
N PRO A 276 1.70 -9.47 4.22
CA PRO A 276 1.46 -8.76 5.48
C PRO A 276 1.71 -7.25 5.38
N ASP A 277 2.75 -6.83 4.65
CA ASP A 277 3.09 -5.41 4.46
C ASP A 277 1.99 -4.68 3.66
N LEU A 278 1.41 -5.34 2.65
CA LEU A 278 0.29 -4.81 1.86
C LEU A 278 -1.00 -4.71 2.69
N ILE A 279 -1.24 -5.70 3.57
CA ILE A 279 -2.39 -5.70 4.49
C ILE A 279 -2.21 -4.67 5.61
N ALA A 280 -0.98 -4.31 5.98
CA ALA A 280 -0.69 -3.32 7.02
C ALA A 280 -0.89 -1.87 6.55
N LEU A 281 -1.12 -1.63 5.25
CA LEU A 281 -1.42 -0.31 4.71
C LEU A 281 -2.65 0.31 5.37
N ASP A 282 -2.68 1.64 5.42
CA ASP A 282 -3.86 2.38 5.84
C ASP A 282 -5.03 2.17 4.87
N MET A 283 -6.25 2.41 5.37
CA MET A 283 -7.48 2.11 4.62
C MET A 283 -7.58 2.88 3.30
N ASP A 284 -7.11 4.13 3.26
CA ASP A 284 -7.13 4.97 2.06
C ASP A 284 -6.19 4.39 0.98
N SER A 285 -4.95 4.09 1.37
CA SER A 285 -3.97 3.44 0.50
C SER A 285 -4.48 2.10 -0.04
N LYS A 286 -5.14 1.27 0.77
CA LYS A 286 -5.72 -0.01 0.34
C LYS A 286 -6.76 0.15 -0.74
N VAL A 287 -7.69 1.10 -0.57
CA VAL A 287 -8.75 1.37 -1.55
C VAL A 287 -8.15 1.77 -2.89
N HIS A 288 -7.18 2.69 -2.89
CA HIS A 288 -6.51 3.10 -4.12
C HIS A 288 -5.67 1.98 -4.74
N LEU A 289 -5.01 1.15 -3.92
CA LEU A 289 -4.27 -0.02 -4.38
C LEU A 289 -5.20 -1.00 -5.10
N ILE A 290 -6.33 -1.38 -4.52
CA ILE A 290 -7.32 -2.27 -5.14
C ILE A 290 -7.79 -1.68 -6.48
N ALA A 291 -8.22 -0.41 -6.49
CA ALA A 291 -8.72 0.24 -7.69
C ALA A 291 -7.67 0.30 -8.82
N ASN A 292 -6.43 0.64 -8.49
CA ASN A 292 -5.34 0.71 -9.47
C ASN A 292 -4.91 -0.69 -9.93
N LEU A 293 -4.84 -1.70 -9.04
CA LEU A 293 -4.54 -3.09 -9.41
C LEU A 293 -5.53 -3.64 -10.43
N VAL A 294 -6.84 -3.46 -10.21
CA VAL A 294 -7.87 -3.86 -11.18
C VAL A 294 -7.65 -3.15 -12.51
N THR A 295 -7.41 -1.84 -12.47
CA THR A 295 -7.24 -1.03 -13.69
C THR A 295 -6.05 -1.49 -14.54
N PHE A 296 -4.91 -1.81 -13.92
CA PHE A 296 -3.70 -2.19 -14.64
C PHE A 296 -3.68 -3.68 -15.05
N THR A 297 -4.22 -4.57 -14.22
CA THR A 297 -4.12 -6.02 -14.42
C THR A 297 -5.26 -6.60 -15.25
N ALA A 298 -6.48 -6.06 -15.18
CA ALA A 298 -7.65 -6.64 -15.86
C ALA A 298 -7.49 -6.83 -17.38
N PRO A 299 -6.90 -5.88 -18.14
CA PRO A 299 -6.66 -6.08 -19.58
C PRO A 299 -5.65 -7.19 -19.90
N ARG A 300 -4.95 -7.74 -18.91
CA ARG A 300 -3.83 -8.67 -19.07
C ARG A 300 -4.12 -10.08 -18.56
N TYR A 301 -5.29 -10.37 -17.99
CA TYR A 301 -5.57 -11.67 -17.36
C TYR A 301 -5.22 -12.88 -18.24
N ALA A 302 -5.56 -12.83 -19.53
CA ALA A 302 -5.27 -13.92 -20.48
C ALA A 302 -3.77 -14.11 -20.78
N ALA A 303 -2.93 -13.10 -20.52
CA ALA A 303 -1.49 -13.14 -20.76
C ALA A 303 -0.69 -13.41 -19.47
N LEU A 304 -1.34 -13.49 -18.31
CA LEU A 304 -0.65 -13.72 -17.03
C LEU A 304 -0.27 -15.19 -16.88
N PRO A 305 0.96 -15.50 -16.42
CA PRO A 305 1.31 -16.85 -15.97
C PRO A 305 0.39 -17.32 -14.84
N THR A 306 0.13 -18.63 -14.76
CA THR A 306 -0.73 -19.24 -13.73
C THR A 306 -0.38 -18.78 -12.31
N THR A 307 0.91 -18.79 -11.95
CA THR A 307 1.40 -18.40 -10.62
C THR A 307 1.21 -16.91 -10.34
N ALA A 308 1.38 -16.06 -11.36
CA ALA A 308 1.16 -14.62 -11.27
C ALA A 308 -0.33 -14.30 -11.08
N LEU A 309 -1.21 -14.94 -11.85
CA LEU A 309 -2.67 -14.80 -11.71
C LEU A 309 -3.16 -15.28 -10.34
N ALA A 310 -2.64 -16.42 -9.87
CA ALA A 310 -2.94 -16.92 -8.52
C ALA A 310 -2.50 -15.92 -7.43
N THR A 311 -1.28 -15.37 -7.54
CA THR A 311 -0.77 -14.39 -6.57
C THR A 311 -1.56 -13.08 -6.62
N TYR A 312 -1.95 -12.62 -7.81
CA TYR A 312 -2.83 -11.47 -7.98
C TYR A 312 -4.16 -11.65 -7.24
N LEU A 313 -4.83 -12.79 -7.45
CA LEU A 313 -6.10 -13.11 -6.78
C LEU A 313 -5.92 -13.20 -5.27
N ARG A 314 -4.83 -13.81 -4.79
CA ARG A 314 -4.48 -13.86 -3.37
C ARG A 314 -4.31 -12.45 -2.77
N ILE A 315 -3.56 -11.57 -3.42
CA ILE A 315 -3.36 -10.18 -2.96
C ILE A 315 -4.69 -9.45 -2.93
N LEU A 316 -5.49 -9.53 -4.00
CA LEU A 316 -6.77 -8.84 -4.09
C LEU A 316 -7.76 -9.34 -3.02
N THR A 317 -7.83 -10.66 -2.82
CA THR A 317 -8.66 -11.29 -1.77
C THR A 317 -8.25 -10.80 -0.39
N ALA A 318 -6.96 -10.81 -0.08
CA ALA A 318 -6.44 -10.39 1.21
C ALA A 318 -6.74 -8.90 1.48
N LEU A 319 -6.58 -8.04 0.47
CA LEU A 319 -6.91 -6.61 0.58
C LEU A 319 -8.41 -6.40 0.77
N ILE A 320 -9.27 -7.05 -0.02
CA ILE A 320 -10.73 -6.95 0.11
C ILE A 320 -11.18 -7.41 1.51
N ASN A 321 -10.62 -8.51 2.03
CA ASN A 321 -10.93 -9.01 3.36
C ASN A 321 -10.57 -8.04 4.50
N THR A 322 -9.78 -7.00 4.24
CA THR A 322 -9.46 -5.96 5.24
C THR A 322 -10.45 -4.79 5.24
N LEU A 323 -11.29 -4.64 4.20
CA LEU A 323 -12.26 -3.56 4.11
C LEU A 323 -13.45 -3.79 5.05
N PRO A 324 -14.09 -2.79 5.67
CA PRO A 324 -15.33 -3.03 6.44
C PRO A 324 -16.41 -3.73 5.60
N ILE A 325 -17.25 -4.56 6.23
CA ILE A 325 -18.43 -5.12 5.54
C ILE A 325 -19.39 -3.96 5.24
N ASN A 326 -20.02 -3.96 4.05
CA ASN A 326 -20.86 -2.86 3.55
C ASN A 326 -20.11 -1.56 3.23
N ALA A 327 -18.78 -1.55 3.32
CA ALA A 327 -17.94 -0.39 3.10
C ALA A 327 -18.19 0.33 1.76
N LEU A 328 -18.52 -0.46 0.74
CA LEU A 328 -18.56 -0.05 -0.65
C LEU A 328 -19.93 -0.30 -1.29
N ASP A 329 -20.92 -0.63 -0.47
CA ASP A 329 -22.31 -0.65 -0.92
C ASP A 329 -22.74 0.77 -1.24
N PRO A 330 -23.57 0.97 -2.29
CA PRO A 330 -24.14 2.30 -2.55
C PRO A 330 -24.83 2.76 -1.27
N PRO A 331 -24.70 4.05 -0.88
CA PRO A 331 -25.43 4.57 0.27
C PRO A 331 -26.89 4.23 0.02
N SER A 332 -27.44 3.36 0.88
CA SER A 332 -28.87 3.07 0.87
C SER A 332 -29.54 4.42 0.77
N ALA A 333 -30.36 4.62 -0.26
CA ALA A 333 -31.17 5.80 -0.37
C ALA A 333 -32.13 5.76 0.81
N GLN A 334 -31.66 6.20 1.98
CA GLN A 334 -32.47 6.56 3.11
C GLN A 334 -33.30 7.73 2.63
N LYS A 335 -34.37 7.43 1.90
CA LYS A 335 -35.62 8.12 2.15
C LYS A 335 -35.78 8.05 3.65
N ALA A 336 -35.73 9.22 4.31
CA ALA A 336 -36.18 9.36 5.69
C ALA A 336 -37.40 8.45 5.90
N PRO A 337 -37.51 7.75 7.04
CA PRO A 337 -38.49 6.68 7.21
C PRO A 337 -39.88 7.26 6.99
N LYS A 338 -40.41 7.06 5.78
CA LYS A 338 -41.84 7.16 5.54
C LYS A 338 -42.37 5.80 5.93
N ALA A 339 -42.92 5.75 7.14
CA ALA A 339 -43.88 4.75 7.53
C ALA A 339 -44.91 4.59 6.40
N ASN A 340 -45.36 3.34 6.22
CA ASN A 340 -46.34 2.87 5.24
C ASN A 340 -45.73 2.48 3.90
N VAL A 341 -45.32 1.21 3.77
CA VAL A 341 -45.95 0.24 2.85
C VAL A 341 -45.68 -1.17 3.39
N THR A 342 -46.73 -1.86 3.85
CA THR A 342 -46.80 -3.31 4.05
C THR A 342 -46.78 -4.02 2.70
N PRO A 343 -46.12 -5.18 2.59
CA PRO A 343 -46.53 -6.16 1.59
C PRO A 343 -46.76 -7.55 2.23
N TRP A 344 -47.99 -8.04 2.02
CA TRP A 344 -48.46 -9.43 2.16
C TRP A 344 -48.67 -10.00 3.56
N ARG A 345 -49.88 -9.76 4.09
CA ARG A 345 -50.57 -10.71 4.97
C ARG A 345 -51.25 -11.77 4.09
N HIS A 346 -51.07 -13.03 4.47
CA HIS A 346 -52.03 -14.09 4.18
C HIS A 346 -53.33 -13.75 4.89
N ASP A 347 -54.42 -13.81 4.14
CA ASP A 347 -55.79 -13.72 4.61
C ASP A 347 -56.15 -15.10 5.16
N ASP A 348 -56.44 -15.19 6.45
CA ASP A 348 -57.31 -16.20 7.06
C ASP A 348 -57.57 -15.84 8.55
N SER A 349 -58.84 -15.53 8.83
CA SER A 349 -59.60 -15.83 10.06
C SER A 349 -59.35 -15.05 11.38
N ASP A 350 -60.33 -14.19 11.67
CA ASP A 350 -61.04 -13.90 12.94
C ASP A 350 -60.34 -13.59 14.29
N ASP A 351 -60.81 -12.47 14.85
CA ASP A 351 -60.98 -12.09 16.26
C ASP A 351 -59.77 -12.08 17.22
N SER A 352 -59.35 -10.86 17.62
CA SER A 352 -59.48 -10.37 19.01
C SER A 352 -58.56 -9.17 19.26
N ASP A 353 -59.16 -8.04 19.67
CA ASP A 353 -58.50 -6.81 20.12
C ASP A 353 -57.55 -7.06 21.30
N SER A 354 -56.26 -6.78 21.12
CA SER A 354 -55.33 -6.49 22.21
C SER A 354 -54.18 -5.61 21.71
N ASP A 355 -54.28 -4.32 22.03
CA ASP A 355 -53.27 -3.29 21.80
C ASP A 355 -52.05 -3.50 22.71
N GLU A 356 -51.15 -4.40 22.33
CA GLU A 356 -49.76 -4.35 22.83
C GLU A 356 -48.77 -4.27 21.67
N PRO A 357 -47.86 -3.26 21.66
CA PRO A 357 -46.82 -3.19 20.65
C PRO A 357 -45.84 -4.34 20.87
N ALA A 358 -45.92 -5.36 20.01
CA ALA A 358 -44.95 -6.45 19.96
C ALA A 358 -43.54 -5.88 19.78
N THR A 359 -42.75 -5.98 20.86
CA THR A 359 -41.34 -5.57 20.92
C THR A 359 -40.53 -6.29 19.84
N GLN A 360 -40.15 -5.57 18.78
CA GLN A 360 -39.26 -6.11 17.75
C GLN A 360 -37.81 -6.02 18.26
N VAL A 361 -37.29 -7.15 18.75
CA VAL A 361 -35.89 -7.27 19.16
C VAL A 361 -35.07 -7.60 17.91
N THR A 362 -34.46 -6.59 17.29
CA THR A 362 -33.34 -6.82 16.37
C THR A 362 -32.08 -6.98 17.21
N VAL A 363 -31.46 -8.16 17.16
CA VAL A 363 -30.19 -8.41 17.83
C VAL A 363 -29.11 -7.60 17.11
N VAL A 364 -28.85 -6.39 17.60
CA VAL A 364 -27.75 -5.56 17.11
C VAL A 364 -26.48 -6.06 17.77
N SER A 365 -25.64 -6.76 17.01
CA SER A 365 -24.37 -7.31 17.51
C SER A 365 -23.39 -6.22 17.99
N THR A 366 -23.56 -4.96 17.57
CA THR A 366 -22.80 -3.80 18.09
C THR A 366 -23.52 -2.48 17.80
N PHE A 367 -23.64 -1.59 18.79
CA PHE A 367 -24.21 -0.24 18.63
C PHE A 367 -23.23 0.81 18.04
N ALA A 368 -22.04 0.38 17.64
CA ALA A 368 -21.05 1.26 17.01
C ALA A 368 -21.45 1.50 15.54
N PRO A 369 -21.37 2.74 15.03
CA PRO A 369 -21.57 3.00 13.61
C PRO A 369 -20.60 2.12 12.80
N PRO A 370 -21.06 1.48 11.71
CA PRO A 370 -20.20 0.63 10.90
C PRO A 370 -19.00 1.46 10.43
N PRO A 371 -17.77 0.91 10.46
CA PRO A 371 -16.60 1.66 10.05
C PRO A 371 -16.79 2.10 8.59
N GLN A 372 -16.89 3.40 8.38
CA GLN A 372 -17.06 3.97 7.05
C GLN A 372 -15.71 4.03 6.36
N LEU A 373 -15.71 3.84 5.04
CA LEU A 373 -14.51 4.11 4.26
C LEU A 373 -14.16 5.60 4.31
N PRO A 374 -12.89 5.94 4.05
CA PRO A 374 -12.50 7.30 3.70
C PRO A 374 -13.39 7.86 2.58
N ASP A 375 -13.46 9.18 2.46
CA ASP A 375 -14.16 9.81 1.34
C ASP A 375 -13.41 9.51 0.03
N VAL A 376 -13.95 8.55 -0.75
CA VAL A 376 -13.34 8.08 -1.99
C VAL A 376 -13.92 8.85 -3.15
N ASP A 377 -13.06 9.36 -4.03
CA ASP A 377 -13.51 10.07 -5.22
C ASP A 377 -14.36 9.19 -6.15
N ASN A 378 -15.29 9.81 -6.88
CA ASN A 378 -16.25 9.12 -7.76
C ASN A 378 -15.60 8.21 -8.82
N ARG A 379 -14.38 8.50 -9.28
CA ARG A 379 -13.70 7.67 -10.29
C ARG A 379 -13.07 6.44 -9.64
N THR A 380 -12.48 6.58 -8.46
CA THR A 380 -12.01 5.43 -7.67
C THR A 380 -13.19 4.55 -7.27
N ALA A 381 -14.31 5.12 -6.82
CA ALA A 381 -15.53 4.36 -6.52
C ALA A 381 -16.04 3.56 -7.73
N LYS A 382 -16.11 4.17 -8.92
CA LYS A 382 -16.47 3.47 -10.18
C LYS A 382 -15.50 2.33 -10.55
N ARG A 383 -14.20 2.47 -10.24
CA ARG A 383 -13.22 1.40 -10.45
C ARG A 383 -13.40 0.24 -9.48
N LEU A 384 -13.74 0.52 -8.23
CA LEU A 384 -14.05 -0.53 -7.26
C LEU A 384 -15.31 -1.30 -7.68
N GLN A 385 -16.32 -0.60 -8.21
CA GLN A 385 -17.50 -1.23 -8.81
C GLN A 385 -17.18 -2.13 -10.02
N THR A 386 -15.98 -2.01 -10.62
CA THR A 386 -15.56 -2.94 -11.68
C THR A 386 -15.34 -4.35 -11.14
N LEU A 387 -15.04 -4.52 -9.85
CA LEU A 387 -14.84 -5.84 -9.23
C LEU A 387 -16.10 -6.73 -9.28
N GLN A 388 -17.28 -6.11 -9.29
CA GLN A 388 -18.59 -6.76 -9.37
C GLN A 388 -19.18 -6.71 -10.79
N ASP A 389 -18.50 -6.08 -11.74
CA ASP A 389 -18.98 -5.98 -13.12
C ASP A 389 -18.94 -7.33 -13.81
N GLY A 390 -20.01 -7.67 -14.55
CA GLY A 390 -20.12 -8.97 -15.17
C GLY A 390 -19.07 -9.26 -16.24
N LYS A 391 -18.58 -8.25 -16.98
CA LYS A 391 -17.51 -8.45 -17.96
C LYS A 391 -16.18 -8.73 -17.26
N HIS A 392 -15.92 -8.06 -16.14
CA HIS A 392 -14.75 -8.32 -15.32
C HIS A 392 -14.76 -9.74 -14.76
N LEU A 393 -15.87 -10.16 -14.14
CA LEU A 393 -16.02 -11.52 -13.61
C LEU A 393 -15.91 -12.59 -14.71
N ALA A 394 -16.52 -12.36 -15.88
CA ALA A 394 -16.41 -13.24 -17.04
C ALA A 394 -14.95 -13.40 -17.50
N SER A 395 -14.19 -12.29 -17.56
CA SER A 395 -12.79 -12.31 -17.96
C SER A 395 -11.90 -13.10 -16.97
N LEU A 396 -12.17 -12.97 -15.66
CA LEU A 396 -11.48 -13.76 -14.62
C LEU A 396 -11.85 -15.24 -14.69
N LEU A 397 -13.13 -15.55 -14.88
CA LEU A 397 -13.60 -16.93 -15.03
C LEU A 397 -12.97 -17.60 -16.25
N ALA A 398 -12.88 -16.90 -17.38
CA ALA A 398 -12.24 -17.38 -18.60
C ALA A 398 -10.72 -17.60 -18.41
N ALA A 399 -10.03 -16.64 -17.81
CA ALA A 399 -8.58 -16.73 -17.58
C ALA A 399 -8.24 -17.89 -16.61
N THR A 400 -8.97 -18.02 -15.51
CA THR A 400 -8.71 -19.08 -14.52
C THR A 400 -9.12 -20.47 -15.02
N LYS A 401 -10.06 -20.58 -15.96
CA LYS A 401 -10.38 -21.85 -16.63
C LYS A 401 -9.18 -22.41 -17.40
N ALA A 402 -8.36 -21.54 -18.00
CA ALA A 402 -7.12 -21.93 -18.66
C ALA A 402 -5.98 -22.28 -17.67
N HIS A 403 -6.12 -21.88 -16.39
CA HIS A 403 -5.08 -21.94 -15.37
C HIS A 403 -5.61 -22.59 -14.08
N SER A 404 -5.68 -23.92 -14.04
CA SER A 404 -6.24 -24.68 -12.90
C SER A 404 -5.62 -24.32 -11.54
N GLY A 405 -4.32 -24.01 -11.49
CA GLY A 405 -3.63 -23.59 -10.25
C GLY A 405 -4.09 -22.24 -9.68
N ALA A 406 -4.74 -21.37 -10.48
CA ALA A 406 -5.31 -20.11 -10.02
C ALA A 406 -6.78 -20.25 -9.58
N ARG A 407 -7.40 -21.42 -9.80
CA ARG A 407 -8.83 -21.65 -9.61
C ARG A 407 -9.26 -21.61 -8.15
N SER A 408 -8.48 -22.22 -7.25
CA SER A 408 -8.73 -22.15 -5.80
C SER A 408 -8.73 -20.71 -5.28
N TRP A 409 -7.79 -19.89 -5.76
CA TRP A 409 -7.73 -18.47 -5.40
C TRP A 409 -8.88 -17.65 -5.97
N LEU A 410 -9.42 -18.03 -7.14
CA LEU A 410 -10.64 -17.41 -7.65
C LEU A 410 -11.83 -17.68 -6.72
N VAL A 411 -11.98 -18.92 -6.25
CA VAL A 411 -13.05 -19.31 -5.32
C VAL A 411 -13.01 -18.45 -4.06
N THR A 412 -11.82 -18.31 -3.47
CA THR A 412 -11.63 -17.46 -2.29
C THR A 412 -11.90 -15.98 -2.59
N TYR A 413 -11.47 -15.48 -3.76
CA TYR A 413 -11.77 -14.11 -4.20
C TYR A 413 -13.27 -13.87 -4.34
N LEU A 414 -14.01 -14.76 -5.00
CA LEU A 414 -15.46 -14.63 -5.20
C LEU A 414 -16.20 -14.68 -3.87
N LEU A 415 -15.79 -15.54 -2.94
CA LEU A 415 -16.35 -15.60 -1.60
C LEU A 415 -16.06 -14.32 -0.80
N ALA A 416 -14.84 -13.78 -0.89
CA ALA A 416 -14.49 -12.50 -0.26
C ALA A 416 -15.35 -11.37 -0.84
N LEU A 417 -15.51 -11.31 -2.16
CA LEU A 417 -16.33 -10.31 -2.84
C LEU A 417 -17.79 -10.33 -2.36
N THR A 418 -18.43 -11.49 -2.32
CA THR A 418 -19.83 -11.63 -1.87
C THR A 418 -20.03 -11.44 -0.37
N THR A 419 -18.95 -11.52 0.41
CA THR A 419 -18.99 -11.31 1.87
C THR A 419 -18.77 -9.85 2.23
N VAL A 420 -17.91 -9.13 1.51
CA VAL A 420 -17.65 -7.70 1.75
C VAL A 420 -18.71 -6.79 1.13
N TRP A 421 -19.30 -7.20 0.01
CA TRP A 421 -20.42 -6.53 -0.67
C TRP A 421 -21.69 -7.39 -0.66
N PRO A 422 -22.43 -7.43 0.46
CA PRO A 422 -23.66 -8.19 0.51
C PRO A 422 -24.76 -7.61 -0.38
N ALA A 423 -24.82 -6.29 -0.59
CA ALA A 423 -25.87 -5.67 -1.41
C ALA A 423 -25.84 -6.12 -2.88
N THR A 424 -24.67 -6.51 -3.41
CA THR A 424 -24.51 -6.98 -4.79
C THR A 424 -24.26 -8.48 -4.89
N ARG A 425 -24.36 -9.22 -3.77
CA ARG A 425 -24.16 -10.67 -3.71
C ARG A 425 -25.00 -11.43 -4.73
N GLU A 426 -26.30 -11.17 -4.78
CA GLU A 426 -27.21 -11.86 -5.70
C GLU A 426 -26.84 -11.59 -7.17
N HIS A 427 -26.46 -10.36 -7.49
CA HIS A 427 -26.02 -9.97 -8.83
C HIS A 427 -24.73 -10.70 -9.22
N VAL A 428 -23.74 -10.74 -8.33
CA VAL A 428 -22.47 -11.44 -8.55
C VAL A 428 -22.71 -12.95 -8.75
N LEU A 429 -23.48 -13.59 -7.85
CA LEU A 429 -23.79 -15.02 -7.94
C LEU A 429 -24.56 -15.35 -9.24
N SER A 430 -25.59 -14.57 -9.57
CA SER A 430 -26.37 -14.76 -10.81
C SER A 430 -25.50 -14.60 -12.06
N THR A 431 -24.59 -13.62 -12.04
CA THR A 431 -23.64 -13.40 -13.14
C THR A 431 -22.69 -14.58 -13.31
N ILE A 432 -22.17 -15.14 -12.22
CA ILE A 432 -21.31 -16.34 -12.25
C ILE A 432 -22.08 -17.54 -12.80
N LEU A 433 -23.31 -17.76 -12.33
CA LEU A 433 -24.17 -18.85 -12.82
C LEU A 433 -24.47 -18.72 -14.31
N ALA A 434 -24.84 -17.52 -14.77
CA ALA A 434 -25.13 -17.25 -16.17
C ALA A 434 -23.91 -17.49 -17.08
N HIS A 435 -22.72 -17.04 -16.69
CA HIS A 435 -21.51 -17.21 -17.50
C HIS A 435 -20.95 -18.63 -17.47
N THR A 436 -21.17 -19.37 -16.39
CA THR A 436 -20.65 -20.74 -16.25
C THR A 436 -21.65 -21.82 -16.66
N GLY A 437 -22.95 -21.51 -16.80
CA GLY A 437 -23.99 -22.49 -17.09
C GLY A 437 -24.04 -23.62 -16.05
N GLY A 438 -23.75 -23.31 -14.79
CA GLY A 438 -23.67 -24.30 -13.70
C GLY A 438 -22.44 -25.23 -13.74
N THR A 439 -21.51 -25.05 -14.67
CA THR A 439 -20.28 -25.86 -14.71
C THR A 439 -19.38 -25.63 -13.50
N LEU A 440 -19.32 -24.40 -12.98
CA LEU A 440 -18.58 -24.10 -11.75
C LEU A 440 -19.20 -24.80 -10.53
N VAL A 441 -20.53 -24.89 -10.44
CA VAL A 441 -21.22 -25.62 -9.36
C VAL A 441 -20.81 -27.10 -9.39
N ARG A 442 -20.84 -27.72 -10.58
CA ARG A 442 -20.36 -29.10 -10.80
C ARG A 442 -18.91 -29.29 -10.38
N GLU A 443 -18.06 -28.38 -10.82
CA GLU A 443 -16.62 -28.39 -10.53
C GLU A 443 -16.34 -28.26 -9.04
N LEU A 444 -17.00 -27.31 -8.35
CA LEU A 444 -16.88 -27.10 -6.91
C LEU A 444 -17.30 -28.34 -6.14
N TYR A 445 -18.48 -28.90 -6.46
CA TYR A 445 -18.96 -30.08 -5.76
C TYR A 445 -18.07 -31.29 -5.99
N ARG A 446 -17.84 -31.67 -7.26
CA ARG A 446 -17.11 -32.91 -7.61
C ARG A 446 -15.62 -32.82 -7.34
N GLY A 447 -15.02 -31.66 -7.57
CA GLY A 447 -13.57 -31.46 -7.50
C GLY A 447 -13.07 -31.04 -6.12
N TYR A 448 -13.86 -30.28 -5.36
CA TYR A 448 -13.40 -29.70 -4.10
C TYR A 448 -14.19 -30.17 -2.88
N VAL A 449 -15.52 -30.23 -2.94
CA VAL A 449 -16.35 -30.46 -1.74
C VAL A 449 -16.53 -31.94 -1.45
N ARG A 450 -17.00 -32.73 -2.42
CA ARG A 450 -17.38 -34.16 -2.26
C ARG A 450 -16.26 -35.01 -1.66
N GLY A 451 -15.02 -34.77 -2.09
CA GLY A 451 -13.84 -35.52 -1.62
C GLY A 451 -13.16 -34.93 -0.38
N SER A 452 -13.54 -33.71 0.04
CA SER A 452 -12.87 -32.99 1.12
C SER A 452 -13.14 -33.62 2.50
N PRO A 453 -12.30 -33.32 3.49
CA PRO A 453 -12.55 -33.69 4.89
C PRO A 453 -13.90 -33.18 5.43
N LEU A 454 -14.42 -32.07 4.89
CA LEU A 454 -15.73 -31.52 5.25
C LEU A 454 -16.89 -32.27 4.56
N GLY A 455 -16.65 -32.88 3.39
CA GLY A 455 -17.66 -33.59 2.61
C GLY A 455 -17.73 -35.10 2.86
N ARG A 456 -16.78 -35.68 3.60
CA ARG A 456 -16.81 -37.12 3.93
C ARG A 456 -17.79 -37.39 5.07
N GLU A 457 -18.70 -38.33 4.84
CA GLU A 457 -19.62 -38.84 5.87
C GLU A 457 -18.79 -39.52 6.99
N GLY A 458 -18.93 -39.08 8.24
CA GLY A 458 -18.38 -39.76 9.42
C GLY A 458 -17.33 -39.01 10.26
N SER A 459 -16.94 -37.78 9.92
CA SER A 459 -15.94 -37.02 10.70
C SER A 459 -16.46 -35.66 11.20
N PRO A 460 -17.39 -35.61 12.18
CA PRO A 460 -17.84 -34.35 12.77
C PRO A 460 -16.69 -33.56 13.43
N GLY A 461 -15.60 -34.24 13.81
CA GLY A 461 -14.37 -33.58 14.26
C GLY A 461 -13.67 -32.73 13.20
N ALA A 462 -13.84 -33.04 11.91
CA ALA A 462 -13.15 -32.35 10.82
C ALA A 462 -13.67 -30.92 10.58
N VAL A 463 -14.92 -30.63 10.95
CA VAL A 463 -15.58 -29.33 10.73
C VAL A 463 -14.90 -28.21 11.51
N LEU A 464 -14.51 -28.47 12.76
CA LEU A 464 -13.86 -27.47 13.62
C LEU A 464 -12.32 -27.56 13.61
N ASP A 465 -11.75 -28.49 12.85
CA ASP A 465 -10.31 -28.65 12.77
C ASP A 465 -9.69 -27.56 11.87
N PRO A 466 -8.80 -26.70 12.41
CA PRO A 466 -8.15 -25.65 11.61
C PRO A 466 -7.30 -26.21 10.46
N ALA A 467 -6.87 -27.47 10.51
CA ALA A 467 -6.16 -28.12 9.40
C ALA A 467 -7.00 -28.20 8.12
N HIS A 468 -8.33 -28.13 8.23
CA HIS A 468 -9.25 -28.17 7.09
C HIS A 468 -9.76 -26.80 6.66
N ALA A 469 -9.13 -25.70 7.10
CA ALA A 469 -9.52 -24.34 6.75
C ALA A 469 -9.65 -24.10 5.24
N GLU A 470 -8.78 -24.71 4.42
CA GLU A 470 -8.79 -24.55 2.96
C GLU A 470 -10.00 -25.20 2.27
N ALA A 471 -10.69 -26.13 2.93
CA ALA A 471 -11.89 -26.77 2.39
C ALA A 471 -13.15 -25.91 2.52
N TRP A 472 -13.13 -24.87 3.37
CA TRP A 472 -14.28 -24.00 3.62
C TRP A 472 -14.65 -23.08 2.45
N PRO A 473 -13.72 -22.37 1.79
CA PRO A 473 -14.11 -21.44 0.72
C PRO A 473 -14.88 -22.10 -0.43
N PRO A 474 -14.48 -23.27 -0.98
CA PRO A 474 -15.26 -23.98 -2.00
C PRO A 474 -16.65 -24.41 -1.52
N LEU A 475 -16.76 -24.89 -0.27
CA LEU A 475 -18.03 -25.30 0.32
C LEU A 475 -19.01 -24.12 0.45
N LEU A 476 -18.54 -23.01 1.01
CA LEU A 476 -19.38 -21.83 1.24
C LEU A 476 -19.79 -21.14 -0.06
N LEU A 477 -18.88 -21.05 -1.04
CA LEU A 477 -19.23 -20.53 -2.35
C LEU A 477 -20.20 -21.45 -3.08
N LEU A 478 -20.04 -22.79 -2.97
CA LEU A 478 -20.98 -23.75 -3.53
C LEU A 478 -22.38 -23.60 -2.91
N ALA A 479 -22.48 -23.50 -1.58
CA ALA A 479 -23.75 -23.29 -0.90
C ALA A 479 -24.46 -22.02 -1.39
N ASP A 480 -23.72 -20.92 -1.55
CA ASP A 480 -24.25 -19.66 -2.09
C ASP A 480 -24.72 -19.78 -3.54
N LEU A 481 -23.88 -20.33 -4.42
CA LEU A 481 -24.20 -20.49 -5.83
C LEU A 481 -25.37 -21.45 -6.05
N TYR A 482 -25.43 -22.54 -5.29
CA TYR A 482 -26.51 -23.52 -5.43
C TYR A 482 -27.83 -22.98 -4.88
N THR A 483 -27.80 -22.27 -3.74
CA THR A 483 -28.98 -21.53 -3.24
C THR A 483 -29.50 -20.57 -4.31
N GLN A 484 -28.62 -19.77 -4.92
CA GLN A 484 -29.01 -18.83 -5.98
C GLN A 484 -29.59 -19.55 -7.21
N ALA A 485 -28.98 -20.68 -7.61
CA ALA A 485 -29.49 -21.48 -8.72
C ALA A 485 -30.90 -22.00 -8.43
N LEU A 486 -31.14 -22.55 -7.23
CA LEU A 486 -32.44 -23.06 -6.80
C LEU A 486 -33.51 -21.98 -6.74
N LEU A 487 -33.18 -20.73 -6.41
CA LEU A 487 -34.13 -19.61 -6.43
C LEU A 487 -34.61 -19.28 -7.85
N THR A 488 -33.74 -19.47 -8.85
CA THR A 488 -34.05 -19.16 -10.26
C THR A 488 -34.56 -20.36 -11.07
N MET A 489 -34.41 -21.57 -10.53
CA MET A 489 -34.73 -22.83 -11.21
C MET A 489 -36.18 -23.26 -10.91
N GLY A 490 -36.92 -23.63 -11.95
CA GLY A 490 -38.26 -24.24 -11.80
C GLY A 490 -38.18 -25.73 -11.48
N ASP A 491 -39.29 -26.34 -11.03
CA ASP A 491 -39.31 -27.76 -10.66
C ASP A 491 -38.99 -28.67 -11.85
N ASP A 492 -39.53 -28.37 -13.04
CA ASP A 492 -39.22 -29.12 -14.28
C ASP A 492 -37.73 -29.07 -14.63
N GLU A 493 -37.04 -27.98 -14.29
CA GLU A 493 -35.60 -27.84 -14.52
C GLU A 493 -34.77 -28.54 -13.45
N PHE A 494 -35.29 -28.59 -12.22
CA PHE A 494 -34.68 -29.25 -11.08
C PHE A 494 -34.71 -30.77 -11.20
N PHE A 495 -35.87 -31.33 -11.56
CA PHE A 495 -36.08 -32.77 -11.79
C PHE A 495 -35.72 -33.20 -13.22
N GLY A 496 -35.64 -32.26 -14.16
CA GLY A 496 -35.31 -32.52 -15.56
C GLY A 496 -33.84 -32.88 -15.78
N ALA A 497 -33.61 -33.74 -16.77
CA ALA A 497 -32.25 -34.14 -17.14
C ALA A 497 -31.47 -32.97 -17.78
N GLY A 498 -30.38 -32.55 -17.13
CA GLY A 498 -29.34 -31.71 -17.73
C GLY A 498 -29.41 -30.19 -17.46
N ARG A 499 -30.46 -29.69 -16.79
CA ARG A 499 -30.55 -28.27 -16.37
C ARG A 499 -30.07 -28.06 -14.94
N ASN A 500 -30.38 -28.97 -14.02
CA ASN A 500 -29.77 -29.00 -12.70
C ASN A 500 -28.26 -29.29 -12.83
N PRO A 501 -27.36 -28.45 -12.26
CA PRO A 501 -25.93 -28.72 -12.32
C PRO A 501 -25.55 -29.99 -11.55
N LEU A 502 -26.29 -30.38 -10.51
CA LEU A 502 -26.03 -31.59 -9.73
C LEU A 502 -27.09 -32.66 -10.08
N THR A 503 -26.70 -33.93 -10.11
CA THR A 503 -27.71 -35.02 -10.23
C THR A 503 -28.50 -35.15 -8.92
N LEU A 504 -29.70 -35.74 -8.95
CA LEU A 504 -30.50 -35.92 -7.73
C LEU A 504 -29.75 -36.69 -6.63
N ASP A 505 -28.95 -37.69 -7.00
CA ASP A 505 -28.07 -38.40 -6.06
C ASP A 505 -26.99 -37.49 -5.45
N GLU A 506 -26.42 -36.59 -6.27
CA GLU A 506 -25.44 -35.60 -5.81
C GLU A 506 -26.10 -34.58 -4.89
N VAL A 507 -27.34 -34.16 -5.18
CA VAL A 507 -28.12 -33.26 -4.33
C VAL A 507 -28.44 -33.91 -2.99
N ALA A 508 -28.92 -35.17 -2.98
CA ALA A 508 -29.20 -35.90 -1.75
C ALA A 508 -27.92 -36.10 -0.91
N SER A 509 -26.80 -36.45 -1.56
CA SER A 509 -25.51 -36.54 -0.89
C SER A 509 -25.03 -35.20 -0.34
N PHE A 510 -25.20 -34.12 -1.08
CA PHE A 510 -24.81 -32.78 -0.64
C PHE A 510 -25.69 -32.29 0.51
N GLY A 511 -27.00 -32.52 0.45
CA GLY A 511 -27.94 -32.23 1.53
C GLY A 511 -27.56 -32.92 2.84
N ARG A 512 -27.24 -34.23 2.80
CA ARG A 512 -26.73 -34.96 3.97
C ARG A 512 -25.44 -34.35 4.52
N GLN A 513 -24.49 -34.00 3.66
CA GLN A 513 -23.24 -33.34 4.08
C GLN A 513 -23.53 -32.00 4.77
N LEU A 514 -24.36 -31.14 4.17
CA LEU A 514 -24.74 -29.85 4.75
C LEU A 514 -25.44 -30.02 6.09
N LEU A 515 -26.33 -31.01 6.24
CA LEU A 515 -27.02 -31.31 7.49
C LEU A 515 -26.03 -31.69 8.60
N VAL A 516 -25.06 -32.57 8.33
CA VAL A 516 -24.03 -32.96 9.31
C VAL A 516 -23.19 -31.75 9.73
N ILE A 517 -22.79 -30.91 8.77
CA ILE A 517 -22.01 -29.70 9.06
C ILE A 517 -22.83 -28.70 9.87
N ALA A 518 -24.07 -28.41 9.45
CA ALA A 518 -24.98 -27.52 10.17
C ALA A 518 -25.20 -28.01 11.61
N TYR A 519 -25.55 -29.28 11.79
CA TYR A 519 -25.72 -29.89 13.11
C TYR A 519 -24.47 -29.72 13.98
N THR A 520 -23.28 -29.95 13.42
CA THR A 520 -22.01 -29.80 14.15
C THR A 520 -21.77 -28.33 14.55
N LEU A 521 -22.11 -27.37 13.69
CA LEU A 521 -21.98 -25.94 14.00
C LEU A 521 -22.99 -25.48 15.07
N TYR A 522 -24.23 -25.98 15.05
CA TYR A 522 -25.25 -25.66 16.06
C TYR A 522 -25.01 -26.36 17.41
N THR A 523 -24.40 -27.54 17.42
CA THR A 523 -24.18 -28.28 18.68
C THR A 523 -22.93 -27.85 19.45
N ARG A 524 -22.05 -27.05 18.85
CA ARG A 524 -20.76 -26.64 19.44
C ARG A 524 -20.65 -25.12 19.62
N GLU A 525 -21.77 -24.44 19.89
CA GLU A 525 -21.93 -22.98 19.99
C GLU A 525 -20.92 -22.26 20.92
N ASP A 526 -20.33 -22.95 21.91
CA ASP A 526 -19.43 -22.35 22.92
C ASP A 526 -17.98 -22.05 22.46
N GLN A 527 -17.60 -22.35 21.22
CA GLN A 527 -16.23 -22.10 20.74
C GLN A 527 -16.14 -20.78 19.96
N GLY A 528 -16.16 -19.66 20.69
CA GLY A 528 -15.92 -18.30 20.20
C GLY A 528 -14.51 -18.02 19.63
N GLY A 529 -13.78 -19.07 19.24
CA GLY A 529 -12.50 -18.97 18.54
C GLY A 529 -12.73 -18.87 17.05
N MET A 530 -12.74 -17.65 16.52
CA MET A 530 -12.65 -17.42 15.09
C MET A 530 -11.42 -18.18 14.56
N VAL A 531 -11.59 -19.19 13.70
CA VAL A 531 -10.49 -19.70 12.90
C VAL A 531 -10.12 -18.59 11.91
N ARG A 532 -9.33 -17.62 12.39
CA ARG A 532 -8.34 -16.96 11.56
C ARG A 532 -7.32 -18.04 11.26
N ALA A 533 -7.63 -18.90 10.29
CA ALA A 533 -6.60 -19.69 9.65
C ALA A 533 -5.51 -18.68 9.25
N ASP A 534 -4.32 -18.89 9.78
CA ASP A 534 -3.19 -17.97 9.69
C ASP A 534 -3.12 -17.34 8.29
N GLY A 535 -3.30 -16.02 8.22
CA GLY A 535 -3.21 -15.29 6.95
C GLY A 535 -4.43 -15.39 6.01
N SER A 536 -5.46 -14.58 6.28
CA SER A 536 -6.30 -13.89 5.27
C SER A 536 -7.28 -14.69 4.38
N VAL A 537 -7.35 -16.02 4.43
CA VAL A 537 -8.10 -16.77 3.40
C VAL A 537 -9.63 -16.71 3.59
N LEU A 538 -10.14 -16.83 4.82
CA LEU A 538 -11.59 -16.86 5.06
C LEU A 538 -12.02 -15.76 6.04
N ARG A 539 -12.84 -14.83 5.56
CA ARG A 539 -13.47 -13.80 6.39
C ARG A 539 -14.94 -14.14 6.63
N CYS A 540 -15.20 -15.31 7.18
CA CYS A 540 -16.54 -15.77 7.52
C CYS A 540 -16.52 -16.29 8.96
N SER A 541 -17.41 -15.78 9.82
CA SER A 541 -17.62 -16.37 11.14
C SER A 541 -18.31 -17.72 11.00
N TYR A 542 -18.22 -18.57 12.04
CA TYR A 542 -18.99 -19.80 12.07
C TYR A 542 -20.50 -19.53 11.96
N ASP A 543 -20.99 -18.40 12.50
CA ASP A 543 -22.39 -17.97 12.30
C ASP A 543 -22.72 -17.69 10.84
N GLY A 544 -21.84 -16.98 10.12
CA GLY A 544 -22.03 -16.71 8.70
C GLY A 544 -21.95 -17.99 7.86
N ALA A 545 -21.07 -18.92 8.22
CA ALA A 545 -21.00 -20.23 7.60
C ALA A 545 -22.27 -21.04 7.85
N ARG A 546 -22.76 -21.05 9.09
CA ARG A 546 -24.01 -21.68 9.52
C ARG A 546 -25.20 -21.13 8.76
N GLU A 547 -25.32 -19.82 8.62
CA GLU A 547 -26.39 -19.17 7.86
C GLU A 547 -26.40 -19.61 6.39
N LYS A 548 -25.24 -19.58 5.71
CA LYS A 548 -25.11 -19.98 4.30
C LYS A 548 -25.47 -21.46 4.09
N ILE A 549 -24.95 -22.34 4.95
CA ILE A 549 -25.21 -23.78 4.90
C ILE A 549 -26.68 -24.07 5.15
N THR A 550 -27.27 -23.48 6.20
CA THR A 550 -28.68 -23.70 6.55
C THR A 550 -29.59 -23.19 5.44
N ARG A 551 -29.32 -22.01 4.87
CA ARG A 551 -30.10 -21.46 3.75
C ARG A 551 -30.09 -22.39 2.54
N CYS A 552 -28.93 -22.93 2.18
CA CYS A 552 -28.82 -23.90 1.09
C CYS A 552 -29.60 -25.18 1.40
N LEU A 553 -29.47 -25.72 2.61
CA LEU A 553 -30.19 -26.91 3.05
C LEU A 553 -31.71 -26.71 3.00
N THR A 554 -32.22 -25.59 3.50
CA THR A 554 -33.65 -25.25 3.43
C THR A 554 -34.12 -25.11 1.98
N ALA A 555 -33.32 -24.49 1.11
CA ALA A 555 -33.64 -24.37 -0.30
C ALA A 555 -33.70 -25.72 -1.03
N ILE A 556 -32.86 -26.68 -0.65
CA ILE A 556 -32.91 -28.06 -1.17
C ILE A 556 -34.16 -28.76 -0.67
N HIS A 557 -34.44 -28.71 0.64
CA HIS A 557 -35.59 -29.40 1.24
C HIS A 557 -36.94 -28.81 0.78
N ALA A 558 -36.99 -27.53 0.41
CA ALA A 558 -38.19 -26.92 -0.16
C ALA A 558 -38.55 -27.46 -1.56
N ARG A 559 -37.67 -28.28 -2.18
CA ARG A 559 -37.88 -28.94 -3.47
C ARG A 559 -38.12 -30.45 -3.33
N GLU A 560 -37.99 -31.02 -2.14
CA GLU A 560 -38.42 -32.39 -1.82
C GLU A 560 -39.94 -32.44 -1.64
#